data_AF-A0A1V8UE81-F1
#
_entry.id   AF-A0A1V8UE81-F1
#
_cell.length_a   1.000
_cell.length_b   1.000
_cell.length_c   1.000
_cell.angle_alpha   90.00
_cell.angle_beta   90.00
_cell.angle_gamma   90.00
#
_symmetry.space_group_name_H-M   'P 1'
#
loop_
_entity.id
_entity.type
_entity.pdbx_description
1 polymer ?
#
loop_
_entity_poly.entity_id
_entity_poly.type
_entity_poly.pdbx_seq_one_letter_code
_entity_poly.pdbx_strand_id
1 'polypeptide(L)'
;MDFRCAPDSRAAIEKDLTVRCLTSVDYDGASRHSRDAISAAGTCVEHFTAAMLKAIGKDGTEFETQLNVVRLASLRKPELFILWEVFLAGCNVDLRSEVTSSTTRPVHEMRNRGDGIIMFRAKQLDQPVAAIYAGMGEFDKGPKPLFADEEHPPFYVDDRQVEDDTAAATTQGLIDAKG
;
A
#
# COMPACT_ATOMS: atom_id res chain seq x y z
N MET A 1 13.21 3.12 15.93
CA MET A 1 12.37 4.05 15.16
C MET A 1 11.49 4.80 16.14
N ASP A 2 11.58 6.13 16.21
CA ASP A 2 10.60 6.92 16.95
C ASP A 2 9.31 6.98 16.13
N PHE A 3 8.15 6.76 16.75
CA PHE A 3 6.85 6.80 16.09
C PHE A 3 5.90 7.67 16.91
N ARG A 4 5.27 8.65 16.26
CA ARG A 4 4.33 9.57 16.89
C ARG A 4 2.99 9.50 16.18
N CYS A 5 1.93 9.21 16.93
CA CYS A 5 0.57 9.19 16.41
C CYS A 5 -0.16 10.46 16.83
N ALA A 6 -0.61 11.26 15.87
CA ALA A 6 -1.37 12.47 16.15
C ALA A 6 -2.73 12.12 16.82
N PRO A 7 -3.26 13.00 17.70
CA PRO A 7 -4.49 12.72 18.46
C PRO A 7 -5.68 12.26 17.61
N ASP A 8 -5.92 12.90 16.46
CA ASP A 8 -7.01 12.53 15.55
C ASP A 8 -6.87 11.12 14.99
N SER A 9 -5.63 10.68 14.74
CA SER A 9 -5.36 9.32 14.23
C SER A 9 -5.53 8.30 15.34
N ARG A 10 -5.05 8.61 16.53
CA ARG A 10 -5.24 7.79 17.72
C ARG A 10 -6.73 7.59 18.03
N ALA A 11 -7.50 8.68 18.03
CA ALA A 11 -8.93 8.63 18.29
C ALA A 11 -9.69 7.80 17.25
N ALA A 12 -9.32 7.89 15.97
CA ALA A 12 -9.91 7.06 14.91
C ALA A 12 -9.66 5.56 15.15
N ILE A 13 -8.41 5.19 15.49
CA ILE A 13 -8.03 3.81 15.80
C ILE A 13 -8.78 3.30 17.04
N GLU A 14 -8.85 4.09 18.10
CA GLU A 14 -9.48 3.68 19.36
C GLU A 14 -11.00 3.54 19.25
N LYS A 15 -11.65 4.34 18.39
CA LYS A 15 -13.09 4.33 18.20
C LYS A 15 -13.56 3.08 17.44
N ASP A 16 -12.96 2.84 16.28
CA ASP A 16 -13.48 1.89 15.31
C ASP A 16 -12.62 0.61 15.23
N LEU A 17 -11.48 0.58 15.94
CA LEU A 17 -10.49 -0.51 15.92
C LEU A 17 -9.98 -0.83 14.51
N THR A 18 -10.03 0.16 13.62
CA THR A 18 -9.54 0.08 12.25
C THR A 18 -9.11 1.44 11.74
N VAL A 19 -8.17 1.47 10.80
CA VAL A 19 -7.68 2.71 10.18
C VAL A 19 -7.11 2.45 8.78
N ARG A 20 -7.43 3.37 7.85
CA ARG A 20 -6.81 3.41 6.52
C ARG A 20 -5.52 4.21 6.57
N CYS A 21 -4.43 3.55 6.25
CA CYS A 21 -3.09 4.12 6.29
C CYS A 21 -2.55 4.32 4.87
N LEU A 22 -1.75 5.36 4.71
CA LEU A 22 -1.03 5.67 3.48
C LEU A 22 0.41 6.02 3.81
N THR A 23 1.36 5.52 3.01
CA THR A 23 2.77 5.91 3.11
C THR A 23 3.43 5.90 1.74
N SER A 24 4.56 6.62 1.63
CA SER A 24 5.52 6.47 0.55
C SER A 24 6.86 6.07 1.15
N VAL A 25 7.49 5.05 0.59
CA VAL A 25 8.82 4.57 1.01
C VAL A 25 9.72 4.37 -0.19
N ASP A 26 11.01 4.65 -0.01
CA ASP A 26 12.02 4.30 -0.99
C ASP A 26 11.98 2.78 -1.24
N TYR A 27 12.10 2.40 -2.51
CA TYR A 27 12.13 1.01 -2.95
C TYR A 27 13.49 0.69 -3.56
N ASP A 28 14.24 -0.14 -2.85
CA ASP A 28 15.57 -0.62 -3.23
C ASP A 28 15.54 -2.02 -3.85
N GLY A 29 14.35 -2.56 -4.11
CA GLY A 29 14.16 -3.87 -4.70
C GLY A 29 14.78 -3.95 -6.10
N ALA A 30 15.49 -5.06 -6.37
CA ALA A 30 16.14 -5.31 -7.65
C ALA A 30 15.14 -5.57 -8.81
N SER A 31 13.89 -5.85 -8.47
CA SER A 31 12.82 -6.24 -9.39
C SER A 31 11.65 -5.28 -9.28
N ARG A 32 11.01 -4.96 -10.40
CA ARG A 32 9.76 -4.17 -10.43
C ARG A 32 8.51 -5.03 -10.58
N HIS A 33 8.67 -6.36 -10.60
CA HIS A 33 7.55 -7.28 -10.67
C HIS A 33 6.61 -7.04 -9.49
N SER A 34 5.31 -7.15 -9.75
CA SER A 34 4.27 -6.85 -8.77
C SER A 34 4.41 -7.73 -7.53
N ARG A 35 4.74 -9.02 -7.72
CA ARG A 35 4.98 -9.94 -6.60
C ARG A 35 6.04 -9.42 -5.64
N ASP A 36 7.15 -8.92 -6.16
CA ASP A 36 8.31 -8.53 -5.36
C ASP A 36 8.04 -7.17 -4.67
N ALA A 37 7.43 -6.23 -5.39
CA ALA A 37 6.99 -4.94 -4.85
C ALA A 37 5.90 -5.09 -3.77
N ILE A 38 4.91 -5.96 -3.98
CA ILE A 38 3.85 -6.27 -3.01
C ILE A 38 4.45 -6.96 -1.77
N SER A 39 5.41 -7.86 -1.94
CA SER A 39 6.11 -8.51 -0.82
C SER A 39 6.89 -7.50 0.03
N ALA A 40 7.61 -6.58 -0.60
CA ALA A 40 8.29 -5.49 0.08
C ALA A 40 7.30 -4.57 0.81
N ALA A 41 6.19 -4.22 0.17
CA ALA A 41 5.12 -3.43 0.79
C ALA A 41 4.53 -4.13 2.03
N GLY A 42 4.29 -5.43 1.96
CA GLY A 42 3.82 -6.25 3.09
C GLY A 42 4.73 -6.16 4.31
N THR A 43 6.02 -6.39 4.09
CA THR A 43 7.05 -6.28 5.16
C THR A 43 7.07 -4.87 5.77
N CYS A 44 6.93 -3.83 4.93
CA CYS A 44 6.92 -2.45 5.37
C CYS A 44 5.71 -2.13 6.25
N VAL A 45 4.50 -2.52 5.83
CA VAL A 45 3.27 -2.20 6.57
C VAL A 45 3.16 -2.96 7.89
N GLU A 46 3.71 -4.18 7.99
CA GLU A 46 3.79 -4.91 9.26
C GLU A 46 4.65 -4.15 10.28
N HIS A 47 5.85 -3.70 9.86
CA HIS A 47 6.73 -2.90 10.72
C HIS A 47 6.10 -1.57 11.15
N PHE A 48 5.47 -0.85 10.22
CA PHE A 48 4.79 0.40 10.54
C PHE A 48 3.59 0.20 11.47
N THR A 49 2.81 -0.84 11.24
CA THR A 49 1.66 -1.17 12.08
C THR A 49 2.10 -1.56 13.50
N ALA A 50 3.14 -2.38 13.64
CA ALA A 50 3.69 -2.73 14.94
C ALA A 50 4.25 -1.50 15.69
N ALA A 51 4.97 -0.61 14.99
CA ALA A 51 5.48 0.63 15.58
C ALA A 51 4.36 1.58 16.01
N MET A 52 3.32 1.71 15.18
CA MET A 52 2.11 2.48 15.49
C MET A 52 1.43 1.97 16.74
N LEU A 53 1.21 0.65 16.85
CA LEU A 53 0.54 0.04 18.00
C LEU A 53 1.33 0.23 19.30
N LYS A 54 2.65 0.06 19.23
CA LYS A 54 3.52 0.36 20.37
C LYS A 54 3.41 1.83 20.80
N ALA A 55 3.40 2.77 19.85
CA ALA A 55 3.33 4.20 20.15
C ALA A 55 2.01 4.63 20.82
N ILE A 56 0.91 3.91 20.56
CA ILE A 56 -0.38 4.19 21.20
C ILE A 56 -0.64 3.33 22.46
N GLY A 57 0.36 2.58 22.94
CA GLY A 57 0.25 1.73 24.14
C GLY A 57 -0.62 0.49 23.94
N LYS A 58 -0.64 -0.03 22.72
CA LYS A 58 -1.36 -1.25 22.30
C LYS A 58 -0.40 -2.33 21.79
N ASP A 59 0.84 -2.32 22.27
CA ASP A 59 1.80 -3.38 21.96
C ASP A 59 1.24 -4.75 22.37
N GLY A 60 1.45 -5.76 21.51
CA GLY A 60 0.89 -7.10 21.70
C GLY A 60 -0.59 -7.26 21.35
N THR A 61 -1.28 -6.20 20.93
CA THR A 61 -2.64 -6.34 20.36
C THR A 61 -2.56 -7.10 19.04
N GLU A 62 -3.33 -8.16 18.90
CA GLU A 62 -3.48 -8.86 17.63
C GLU A 62 -4.09 -7.93 16.57
N PHE A 63 -3.54 -7.97 15.36
CA PHE A 63 -4.01 -7.16 14.25
C PHE A 63 -3.89 -7.93 12.94
N GLU A 64 -4.64 -7.48 11.95
CA GLU A 64 -4.53 -7.90 10.58
C GLU A 64 -4.34 -6.68 9.69
N THR A 65 -3.47 -6.78 8.69
CA THR A 65 -3.29 -5.77 7.66
C THR A 65 -3.85 -6.25 6.34
N GLN A 66 -4.52 -5.36 5.62
CA GLN A 66 -4.96 -5.62 4.26
C GLN A 66 -4.36 -4.58 3.32
N LEU A 67 -3.44 -5.01 2.47
CA LEU A 67 -2.98 -4.16 1.37
C LEU A 67 -4.14 -3.91 0.39
N ASN A 68 -4.36 -2.65 0.05
CA ASN A 68 -5.41 -2.23 -0.89
C ASN A 68 -4.82 -1.84 -2.23
N VAL A 69 -3.79 -0.99 -2.21
CA VAL A 69 -3.12 -0.48 -3.40
C VAL A 69 -1.62 -0.44 -3.13
N VAL A 70 -0.85 -0.94 -4.09
CA VAL A 70 0.61 -0.77 -4.13
C VAL A 70 0.94 -0.14 -5.48
N ARG A 71 1.52 1.06 -5.46
CA ARG A 71 1.93 1.74 -6.68
C ARG A 71 3.43 2.03 -6.63
N LEU A 72 4.15 1.52 -7.63
CA LEU A 72 5.56 1.77 -7.82
C LEU A 72 5.74 2.98 -8.75
N ALA A 73 6.43 4.01 -8.26
CA ALA A 73 6.70 5.25 -8.97
C ALA A 73 8.20 5.44 -9.20
N SER A 74 8.57 6.10 -10.30
CA SER A 74 9.92 6.60 -10.63
C SER A 74 11.04 5.55 -10.84
N LEU A 75 11.88 5.78 -11.87
CA LEU A 75 13.03 4.95 -12.26
C LEU A 75 14.29 5.38 -11.51
N ARG A 76 14.41 6.69 -11.21
CA ARG A 76 15.66 7.25 -10.65
C ARG A 76 15.77 7.02 -9.17
N LYS A 77 14.63 7.06 -8.49
CA LYS A 77 14.43 6.73 -7.07
C LYS A 77 13.09 6.03 -7.00
N PRO A 78 13.08 4.69 -7.12
CA PRO A 78 11.84 3.95 -7.03
C PRO A 78 11.21 4.19 -5.67
N GLU A 79 9.92 4.48 -5.64
CA GLU A 79 9.15 4.70 -4.43
C GLU A 79 7.88 3.84 -4.47
N LEU A 80 7.56 3.18 -3.36
CA LEU A 80 6.30 2.48 -3.17
C LEU A 80 5.32 3.39 -2.44
N PHE A 81 4.23 3.73 -3.12
CA PHE A 81 3.02 4.25 -2.51
C PHE A 81 2.15 3.10 -2.06
N ILE A 82 1.91 2.99 -0.76
CA ILE A 82 1.21 1.86 -0.16
C ILE A 82 -0.03 2.37 0.56
N LEU A 83 -1.20 1.88 0.17
CA LEU A 83 -2.47 2.08 0.85
C LEU A 83 -2.91 0.77 1.49
N TRP A 84 -3.18 0.77 2.79
CA TRP A 84 -3.61 -0.43 3.50
C TRP A 84 -4.61 -0.13 4.61
N GLU A 85 -5.38 -1.14 5.00
CA GLU A 85 -6.15 -1.11 6.23
C GLU A 85 -5.40 -1.83 7.34
N VAL A 86 -5.60 -1.36 8.56
CA VAL A 86 -5.31 -2.12 9.78
C VAL A 86 -6.65 -2.46 10.44
N PHE A 87 -6.80 -3.71 10.87
CA PHE A 87 -7.93 -4.18 11.68
C PHE A 87 -7.39 -4.76 12.98
N LEU A 88 -7.74 -4.16 14.12
CA LEU A 88 -7.35 -4.67 15.42
C LEU A 88 -8.33 -5.73 15.92
N ALA A 89 -7.86 -6.61 16.81
CA ALA A 89 -8.73 -7.54 17.51
C ALA A 89 -9.92 -6.81 18.14
N GLY A 90 -11.12 -7.34 17.92
CA GLY A 90 -12.38 -6.73 18.34
C GLY A 90 -12.98 -5.74 17.35
N CYS A 91 -12.34 -5.47 16.20
CA CYS A 91 -12.98 -4.74 15.10
C CYS A 91 -14.29 -5.43 14.68
N ASN A 92 -15.36 -4.64 14.61
CA ASN A 92 -16.68 -5.15 14.22
C ASN A 92 -16.64 -5.73 12.80
N VAL A 93 -17.25 -6.90 12.60
CA VAL A 93 -17.23 -7.65 11.33
C VAL A 93 -17.97 -6.93 10.20
N ASP A 94 -19.09 -6.27 10.51
CA ASP A 94 -19.87 -5.52 9.52
C ASP A 94 -19.10 -4.27 9.09
N LEU A 95 -18.52 -3.55 10.05
CA LEU A 95 -17.65 -2.40 9.79
C LEU A 95 -16.43 -2.81 8.98
N ARG A 96 -15.81 -3.96 9.29
CA ARG A 96 -14.69 -4.51 8.53
C ARG A 96 -15.08 -4.76 7.08
N SER A 97 -16.27 -5.31 6.85
CA SER A 97 -16.82 -5.57 5.50
C SER A 97 -17.10 -4.26 4.73
N GLU A 98 -17.63 -3.25 5.42
CA GLU A 98 -17.83 -1.90 4.87
C GLU A 98 -16.50 -1.25 4.50
N VAL A 99 -15.52 -1.26 5.40
CA VAL A 99 -14.18 -0.71 5.17
C VAL A 99 -13.51 -1.39 3.97
N THR A 100 -13.63 -2.71 3.90
CA THR A 100 -13.06 -3.52 2.82
C THR A 100 -13.67 -3.18 1.47
N SER A 101 -14.97 -2.87 1.41
CA SER A 101 -15.64 -2.53 0.14
C SER A 101 -15.58 -1.04 -0.22
N SER A 102 -15.18 -0.17 0.70
CA SER A 102 -15.18 1.28 0.51
C SER A 102 -13.88 1.81 -0.12
N THR A 103 -14.01 2.69 -1.12
CA THR A 103 -12.90 3.47 -1.67
C THR A 103 -12.72 4.83 -0.97
N THR A 104 -13.69 5.28 -0.17
CA THR A 104 -13.82 6.67 0.32
C THR A 104 -13.56 6.87 1.82
N ARG A 105 -12.69 6.05 2.43
CA ARG A 105 -12.39 6.16 3.87
C ARG A 105 -11.41 7.30 4.19
N PRO A 106 -11.49 7.88 5.40
CA PRO A 106 -10.49 8.83 5.91
C PRO A 106 -9.06 8.28 5.83
N VAL A 107 -8.16 9.02 5.19
CA VAL A 107 -6.76 8.63 5.05
C VAL A 107 -5.89 9.15 6.20
N HIS A 108 -5.12 8.27 6.80
CA HIS A 108 -4.09 8.63 7.78
C HIS A 108 -2.71 8.38 7.19
N GLU A 109 -1.97 9.47 6.98
CA GLU A 109 -0.68 9.41 6.32
C GLU A 109 0.42 9.16 7.36
N MET A 110 1.29 8.19 7.07
CA MET A 110 2.54 7.94 7.78
C MET A 110 3.69 8.51 6.98
N ARG A 111 4.40 9.49 7.55
CA ARG A 111 5.50 10.18 6.88
C ARG A 111 6.76 10.18 7.74
N ASN A 112 7.89 9.88 7.11
CA ASN A 112 9.21 10.09 7.70
C ASN A 112 9.44 11.59 7.93
N ARG A 113 9.85 11.95 9.14
CA ARG A 113 10.20 13.31 9.57
C ARG A 113 11.44 13.23 10.42
N GLY A 114 12.61 13.46 9.81
CA GLY A 114 13.90 13.60 10.52
C GLY A 114 14.25 12.42 11.41
N ASP A 115 13.83 12.48 12.67
CA ASP A 115 14.11 11.54 13.75
C ASP A 115 13.11 10.38 13.88
N GLY A 116 12.00 10.39 13.13
CA GLY A 116 11.00 9.33 13.24
C GLY A 116 9.87 9.37 12.21
N ILE A 117 8.83 8.60 12.49
CA ILE A 117 7.60 8.53 11.69
C ILE A 117 6.48 9.24 12.43
N ILE A 118 5.74 10.07 11.70
CA ILE A 118 4.54 10.72 12.22
C ILE A 118 3.35 10.21 11.43
N MET A 119 2.34 9.70 12.14
CA MET A 119 1.03 9.40 11.61
C MET A 119 0.08 10.57 11.90
N PHE A 120 -0.60 11.08 10.88
CA PHE A 120 -1.56 12.16 11.05
C PHE A 120 -2.72 12.03 10.06
N ARG A 121 -3.84 12.67 10.43
CA ARG A 121 -5.02 12.69 9.59
C ARG A 121 -4.79 13.60 8.37
N ALA A 122 -4.79 13.04 7.18
CA ALA A 122 -4.51 13.75 5.93
C ALA A 122 -5.78 13.98 5.11
N LYS A 123 -6.66 14.89 5.57
CA LYS A 123 -7.97 15.15 4.92
C LYS A 123 -7.86 15.50 3.44
N GLN A 124 -6.80 16.23 3.07
CA GLN A 124 -6.50 16.59 1.69
C GLN A 124 -6.23 15.40 0.76
N LEU A 125 -5.96 14.21 1.31
CA LEU A 125 -5.68 13.00 0.55
C LEU A 125 -6.90 12.10 0.36
N ASP A 126 -8.02 12.34 1.04
CA ASP A 126 -9.21 11.45 0.93
C ASP A 126 -9.71 11.35 -0.51
N GLN A 127 -9.97 12.50 -1.14
CA GLN A 127 -10.52 12.54 -2.49
C GLN A 127 -9.51 12.05 -3.54
N PRO A 128 -8.23 12.48 -3.53
CA PRO A 128 -7.23 11.93 -4.43
C PRO A 128 -7.05 10.41 -4.30
N VAL A 129 -6.96 9.90 -3.07
CA VAL A 129 -6.80 8.45 -2.84
C VAL A 129 -8.03 7.68 -3.29
N ALA A 130 -9.24 8.17 -2.98
CA ALA A 130 -10.47 7.53 -3.44
C ALA A 130 -10.56 7.49 -4.97
N ALA A 131 -10.16 8.55 -5.66
CA ALA A 131 -10.13 8.60 -7.13
C ALA A 131 -9.11 7.62 -7.72
N ILE A 132 -7.89 7.54 -7.18
CA ILE A 132 -6.87 6.58 -7.60
C ILE A 132 -7.38 5.15 -7.39
N TYR A 133 -7.92 4.87 -6.22
CA TYR A 133 -8.43 3.54 -5.88
C TYR A 133 -9.58 3.13 -6.81
N ALA A 134 -10.58 4.01 -7.00
CA ALA A 134 -11.68 3.75 -7.91
C ALA A 134 -11.17 3.52 -9.34
N GLY A 135 -10.28 4.38 -9.84
CA GLY A 135 -9.72 4.28 -11.18
C GLY A 135 -8.96 2.96 -11.40
N MET A 136 -8.11 2.54 -10.47
CA MET A 136 -7.42 1.25 -10.58
C MET A 136 -8.42 0.08 -10.60
N GLY A 137 -9.46 0.14 -9.77
CA GLY A 137 -10.51 -0.89 -9.73
C GLY A 137 -11.41 -0.91 -10.95
N GLU A 138 -11.37 0.09 -11.84
CA GLU A 138 -12.06 0.04 -13.13
C GLU A 138 -11.39 -0.93 -14.09
N PHE A 139 -10.05 -0.96 -14.10
CA PHE A 139 -9.23 -1.78 -15.00
C PHE A 139 -8.83 -3.14 -14.41
N ASP A 140 -8.59 -3.18 -13.10
CA ASP A 140 -8.20 -4.38 -12.39
C ASP A 140 -9.37 -4.92 -11.55
N LYS A 141 -9.95 -6.04 -12.00
CA LYS A 141 -10.99 -6.80 -11.28
C LYS A 141 -10.40 -7.98 -10.51
N GLY A 142 -9.07 -8.06 -10.42
CA GLY A 142 -8.34 -9.05 -9.65
C GLY A 142 -8.51 -8.88 -8.12
N PRO A 143 -7.96 -9.83 -7.34
CA PRO A 143 -7.90 -9.68 -5.89
C PRO A 143 -6.95 -8.53 -5.51
N LYS A 144 -7.22 -7.91 -4.35
CA LYS A 144 -6.31 -6.91 -3.77
C LYS A 144 -4.97 -7.55 -3.33
N PRO A 145 -3.89 -6.75 -3.24
CA PRO A 145 -3.83 -5.34 -3.59
C PRO A 145 -3.86 -5.11 -5.09
N LEU A 146 -4.49 -4.00 -5.50
CA LEU A 146 -4.34 -3.51 -6.86
C LEU A 146 -2.90 -3.01 -7.02
N PHE A 147 -2.25 -3.36 -8.13
CA PHE A 147 -0.88 -2.95 -8.40
C PHE A 147 -0.79 -2.06 -9.64
N ALA A 148 0.08 -1.06 -9.56
CA ALA A 148 0.46 -0.25 -10.72
C ALA A 148 1.95 0.06 -10.68
N ASP A 149 2.60 -0.01 -11.83
CA ASP A 149 3.94 0.52 -12.07
C ASP A 149 3.79 1.67 -13.07
N GLU A 150 4.20 2.88 -12.70
CA GLU A 150 4.05 4.07 -13.58
C GLU A 150 4.93 4.00 -14.83
N GLU A 151 5.91 3.11 -14.87
CA GLU A 151 6.93 3.06 -15.90
C GLU A 151 6.82 1.80 -16.75
N HIS A 152 6.41 0.69 -16.13
CA HIS A 152 6.08 -0.56 -16.80
C HIS A 152 4.65 -0.96 -16.44
N PRO A 153 3.64 -0.20 -16.90
CA PRO A 153 2.26 -0.43 -16.50
C PRO A 153 1.83 -1.86 -16.82
N PRO A 154 1.12 -2.52 -15.90
CA PRO A 154 0.69 -3.90 -16.09
C PRO A 154 -0.21 -4.04 -17.31
N PHE A 155 -0.12 -5.20 -17.97
CA PHE A 155 -1.07 -5.60 -18.99
C PHE A 155 -2.23 -6.34 -18.34
N TYR A 156 -3.41 -6.26 -18.95
CA TYR A 156 -4.61 -6.90 -18.44
C TYR A 156 -5.16 -7.91 -19.46
N VAL A 157 -5.49 -9.11 -19.00
CA VAL A 157 -6.19 -10.15 -19.75
C VAL A 157 -7.42 -10.56 -18.94
N ASP A 158 -8.60 -10.51 -19.56
CA ASP A 158 -9.89 -10.75 -18.88
C ASP A 158 -10.07 -9.91 -17.60
N ASP A 159 -9.75 -8.61 -17.69
CA ASP A 159 -9.77 -7.62 -16.60
C ASP A 159 -8.91 -7.99 -15.38
N ARG A 160 -7.89 -8.85 -15.57
CA ARG A 160 -6.92 -9.23 -14.53
C ARG A 160 -5.51 -8.88 -14.97
N GLN A 161 -4.72 -8.39 -14.03
CA GLN A 161 -3.32 -8.11 -14.26
C GLN A 161 -2.55 -9.40 -14.65
N VAL A 162 -1.72 -9.27 -15.68
CA VAL A 162 -0.74 -10.28 -16.12
C VAL A 162 0.64 -9.64 -16.07
N GLU A 163 1.61 -10.33 -15.47
CA GLU A 163 3.02 -9.93 -15.57
C GLU A 163 3.57 -10.35 -16.93
N ASP A 164 4.15 -9.41 -17.67
CA ASP A 164 4.84 -9.69 -18.93
C ASP A 164 6.29 -10.07 -18.65
N ASP A 165 6.53 -11.37 -18.43
CA ASP A 165 7.90 -11.92 -18.29
C ASP A 165 8.70 -11.82 -19.62
N THR A 166 8.07 -11.44 -20.73
CA THR A 166 8.64 -11.50 -22.08
C THR A 166 9.47 -10.27 -22.47
N ALA A 167 9.44 -9.17 -21.71
CA ALA A 167 10.29 -8.00 -21.96
C ALA A 167 11.80 -8.30 -21.74
N ALA A 168 12.14 -9.27 -20.89
CA ALA A 168 13.52 -9.72 -20.69
C ALA A 168 14.03 -10.61 -21.83
N ALA A 169 13.15 -11.32 -22.54
CA ALA A 169 13.54 -12.26 -23.59
C ALA A 169 13.87 -11.58 -24.94
N THR A 170 13.36 -10.37 -25.18
CA THR A 170 13.47 -9.73 -26.51
C THR A 170 14.84 -9.10 -26.75
N THR A 171 15.59 -8.75 -25.69
CA THR A 171 16.94 -8.19 -25.86
C THR A 171 18.00 -9.26 -26.12
N GLN A 172 17.82 -10.49 -25.61
CA GLN A 172 18.76 -11.59 -25.86
C GLN A 172 18.58 -12.20 -27.27
N GLY A 173 17.34 -12.31 -27.77
CA GLY A 173 17.05 -12.86 -29.10
C GLY A 173 17.49 -11.99 -30.29
N LEU A 174 17.74 -10.69 -30.08
CA LEU A 174 18.23 -9.77 -31.12
C LEU A 174 19.76 -9.71 -31.22
N ILE A 175 20.47 -10.18 -30.19
CA ILE A 175 21.95 -10.28 -30.20
C ILE A 175 22.37 -11.60 -30.88
N ASP A 176 21.62 -12.68 -30.67
CA ASP A 176 21.95 -14.00 -31.24
C ASP A 176 21.53 -14.15 -32.72
N ALA A 177 20.73 -13.22 -33.27
CA ALA A 177 20.31 -13.23 -34.68
C ALA A 177 21.23 -12.40 -35.61
N LYS A 178 22.33 -11.84 -35.08
CA LYS A 178 23.35 -11.09 -35.86
C LYS A 178 24.77 -11.68 -35.74
N GLY A 179 24.91 -12.90 -35.23
CA GLY A 179 26.15 -13.68 -35.23
C GLY A 179 26.35 -14.46 -36.53
#